data_AF-M2PAB2-F1
#
_entry.id   AF-M2PAB2-F1
#
_cell.length_a   1.000
_cell.length_b   1.000
_cell.length_c   1.000
_cell.angle_alpha   90.00
_cell.angle_beta   90.00
_cell.angle_gamma   90.00
#
_symmetry.space_group_name_H-M   'P 1'
#
loop_
_entity.id
_entity.type
_entity.pdbx_description
1 polymer ?
#
loop_
_entity_poly.entity_id
_entity_poly.type
_entity_poly.pdbx_seq_one_letter_code
_entity_poly.pdbx_strand_id
1 'polypeptide(L)'
;MSLTKENIVSVYLPLFFMSLAITIFIMDRRLSERFLYLITGILWVAEIITFIIQKLLPLGYGNQYPYLIFLPFIWLITLFGAIPLTIYCIFHFFQFHAHDNILAMIGLIIIYTLLALFSIYCLFIFIAGILSLKSG
;
A
#
# COMPACT_ATOMS: atom_id res chain seq x y z
N MET A 1 15.37 14.73 -13.79
CA MET A 1 14.39 14.80 -12.68
C MET A 1 15.16 14.53 -11.38
N SER A 2 15.25 15.50 -10.47
CA SER A 2 16.00 15.35 -9.21
C SER A 2 15.40 14.23 -8.33
N LEU A 3 16.25 13.33 -7.81
CA LEU A 3 15.86 12.32 -6.81
C LEU A 3 15.63 13.02 -5.45
N THR A 4 14.44 13.55 -5.23
CA THR A 4 13.99 14.00 -3.89
C THR A 4 13.36 12.83 -3.13
N LYS A 5 13.45 12.81 -1.79
CA LYS A 5 12.83 11.76 -0.94
C LYS A 5 11.37 11.49 -1.28
N GLU A 6 10.62 12.54 -1.63
CA GLU A 6 9.21 12.45 -2.04
C GLU A 6 9.01 11.65 -3.33
N ASN A 7 9.92 11.80 -4.31
CA ASN A 7 9.88 11.03 -5.56
C ASN A 7 10.26 9.57 -5.34
N ILE A 8 11.15 9.32 -4.36
CA ILE A 8 11.55 7.96 -4.02
C ILE A 8 10.35 7.19 -3.48
N VAL A 9 9.64 7.75 -2.49
CA VAL A 9 8.48 7.09 -1.89
C VAL A 9 7.32 6.97 -2.89
N SER A 10 7.00 8.02 -3.64
CA SER A 10 5.78 8.04 -4.46
C SER A 10 5.86 7.23 -5.76
N VAL A 11 7.05 6.78 -6.18
CA VAL A 11 7.24 5.98 -7.40
C VAL A 11 7.88 4.62 -7.11
N TYR A 12 8.94 4.59 -6.31
CA TYR A 12 9.66 3.33 -6.08
C TYR A 12 8.91 2.39 -5.14
N LEU A 13 8.14 2.91 -4.18
CA LEU A 13 7.30 2.09 -3.31
C LEU A 13 6.17 1.40 -4.10
N PRO A 14 5.38 2.10 -4.94
CA PRO A 14 4.47 1.44 -5.87
C PRO A 14 5.13 0.39 -6.77
N LEU A 15 6.30 0.69 -7.34
CA LEU A 15 7.02 -0.25 -8.20
C LEU A 15 7.46 -1.51 -7.45
N PHE A 16 7.91 -1.37 -6.20
CA PHE A 16 8.25 -2.49 -5.34
C PHE A 16 7.02 -3.37 -5.04
N PHE A 17 5.89 -2.76 -4.68
CA PHE A 17 4.68 -3.53 -4.42
C PHE A 17 4.08 -4.16 -5.69
N MET A 18 4.25 -3.52 -6.84
CA MET A 18 3.87 -4.08 -8.12
C MET A 18 4.71 -5.31 -8.48
N SER A 19 6.04 -5.25 -8.32
CA SER A 19 6.92 -6.39 -8.57
C SER A 19 6.63 -7.55 -7.61
N LEU A 20 6.32 -7.23 -6.36
CA LEU A 20 5.91 -8.20 -5.36
C LEU A 20 4.56 -8.85 -5.73
N ALA A 21 3.56 -8.07 -6.16
CA ALA A 21 2.28 -8.59 -6.62
C ALA A 21 2.43 -9.51 -7.84
N ILE A 22 3.31 -9.16 -8.80
CA ILE A 22 3.63 -10.01 -9.95
C ILE A 22 4.30 -11.32 -9.51
N THR A 23 5.26 -11.24 -8.59
CA THR A 23 5.96 -12.43 -8.06
C THR A 23 4.97 -13.38 -7.40
N ILE A 24 4.10 -12.86 -6.54
CA ILE A 24 3.05 -13.64 -5.88
C ILE A 24 2.07 -14.21 -6.90
N PHE A 25 1.65 -13.44 -7.90
CA PHE A 25 0.75 -13.90 -8.97
C PHE A 25 1.32 -15.10 -9.74
N ILE A 26 2.64 -15.11 -10.00
CA ILE A 26 3.32 -16.22 -10.69
C ILE A 26 3.42 -17.45 -9.78
N MET A 27 3.73 -17.24 -8.50
CA MET A 27 3.90 -18.33 -7.54
C MET A 27 2.58 -18.99 -7.13
N ASP A 28 1.51 -18.19 -7.01
CA ASP A 28 0.19 -18.70 -6.64
C ASP A 28 -0.51 -19.36 -7.83
N ARG A 29 -0.92 -20.62 -7.64
CA ARG A 29 -1.61 -21.43 -8.65
C ARG A 29 -3.13 -21.30 -8.59
N ARG A 30 -3.70 -20.61 -7.59
CA ARG A 30 -5.16 -20.46 -7.44
C ARG A 30 -5.73 -19.33 -8.29
N LEU A 31 -6.75 -19.65 -9.09
CA LEU A 31 -7.42 -18.68 -9.97
C LEU A 31 -8.20 -17.59 -9.21
N SER A 32 -8.77 -17.89 -8.04
CA SER A 32 -9.55 -16.91 -7.26
C SER A 32 -8.68 -15.77 -6.70
N GLU A 33 -7.47 -16.08 -6.24
CA GLU A 33 -6.54 -15.11 -5.64
C GLU A 33 -5.78 -14.31 -6.69
N ARG A 34 -5.56 -14.91 -7.88
CA ARG A 34 -4.95 -14.22 -9.03
C ARG A 34 -5.68 -12.94 -9.43
N PHE A 35 -7.01 -12.89 -9.26
CA PHE A 35 -7.78 -11.69 -9.54
C PHE A 35 -7.46 -10.56 -8.55
N LEU A 36 -7.26 -10.89 -7.27
CA LEU A 36 -6.88 -9.92 -6.24
C LEU A 36 -5.47 -9.35 -6.48
N TYR A 37 -4.51 -10.20 -6.86
CA TYR A 37 -3.17 -9.73 -7.22
C TYR A 37 -3.17 -8.85 -8.47
N LEU A 38 -4.01 -9.18 -9.46
CA LEU A 38 -4.17 -8.38 -10.68
C LEU A 38 -4.81 -7.01 -10.40
N ILE A 39 -5.87 -6.96 -9.59
CA ILE A 39 -6.46 -5.68 -9.13
C ILE A 39 -5.41 -4.86 -8.37
N THR A 40 -4.66 -5.49 -7.47
CA THR A 40 -3.59 -4.83 -6.70
C THR A 40 -2.55 -4.20 -7.63
N GLY A 41 -2.12 -4.94 -8.65
CA GLY A 41 -1.20 -4.44 -9.67
C GLY A 41 -1.78 -3.24 -10.44
N ILE A 42 -3.05 -3.30 -10.85
CA ILE A 42 -3.73 -2.20 -11.55
C ILE A 42 -3.81 -0.95 -10.68
N LEU A 43 -4.11 -1.10 -9.38
CA LEU A 43 -4.17 0.03 -8.45
C LEU A 43 -2.80 0.71 -8.31
N TRP A 44 -1.70 -0.05 -8.22
CA TRP A 44 -0.35 0.53 -8.18
C TRP A 44 0.07 1.19 -9.51
N VAL A 45 -0.40 0.69 -10.65
CA VAL A 45 -0.19 1.35 -11.94
C VAL A 45 -0.94 2.68 -11.98
N ALA A 46 -2.21 2.69 -11.57
CA ALA A 46 -3.02 3.91 -11.50
C ALA A 46 -2.39 4.94 -10.55
N GLU A 47 -1.83 4.50 -9.42
CA GLU A 47 -1.09 5.32 -8.47
C GLU A 47 0.11 6.02 -9.12
N ILE A 48 0.97 5.28 -9.83
CA ILE A 48 2.15 5.84 -10.51
C ILE A 48 1.71 6.83 -11.60
N ILE A 49 0.72 6.47 -12.41
CA ILE A 49 0.24 7.32 -13.51
C ILE A 49 -0.33 8.62 -12.95
N THR A 50 -1.21 8.54 -11.95
CA THR A 50 -1.83 9.74 -11.35
C THR A 50 -0.80 10.64 -10.69
N PHE A 51 0.19 10.09 -10.01
CA PHE A 51 1.32 10.85 -9.45
C PHE A 51 2.13 11.57 -10.54
N ILE A 52 2.51 10.86 -11.62
CA ILE A 52 3.28 11.44 -12.72
C ILE A 52 2.52 12.59 -13.38
N ILE A 53 1.23 12.38 -13.66
CA ILE A 53 0.38 13.40 -14.29
C ILE A 53 0.31 14.64 -13.39
N GLN A 54 0.03 14.48 -12.09
CA GLN A 54 -0.02 15.61 -11.14
C GLN A 54 1.28 16.41 -11.12
N LYS A 55 2.43 15.73 -11.21
CA LYS A 55 3.74 16.39 -11.17
C LYS A 55 4.10 17.11 -12.47
N LEU A 56 3.60 16.64 -13.60
CA LEU A 56 3.84 17.26 -14.91
C LEU A 56 2.93 18.45 -15.18
N LEU A 57 1.83 18.57 -14.45
CA LEU A 57 0.83 19.62 -14.67
C LEU A 57 1.24 20.96 -14.03
N PRO A 58 1.05 22.09 -14.75
CA PRO A 58 1.30 23.41 -14.20
C PRO A 58 0.25 23.79 -13.14
N LEU A 59 0.66 24.63 -12.19
CA LEU A 59 -0.23 25.19 -11.17
C LEU A 59 -1.37 25.98 -11.84
N GLY A 60 -2.63 25.68 -11.48
CA GLY A 60 -3.81 26.37 -12.03
C GLY A 60 -4.45 25.72 -13.27
N TYR A 61 -3.98 24.55 -13.70
CA TYR A 61 -4.50 23.85 -14.88
C TYR A 61 -5.99 23.44 -14.81
N GLY A 62 -6.59 23.43 -13.61
CA GLY A 62 -8.01 23.11 -13.41
C GLY A 62 -8.97 24.02 -14.17
N ASN A 63 -8.54 25.23 -14.56
CA ASN A 63 -9.33 26.13 -15.41
C ASN A 63 -9.34 25.72 -16.89
N GLN A 64 -8.27 25.09 -17.39
CA GLN A 64 -8.19 24.63 -18.78
C GLN A 64 -8.73 23.21 -18.95
N TYR A 65 -8.62 22.38 -17.91
CA TYR A 65 -9.01 20.97 -17.94
C TYR A 65 -9.78 20.61 -16.65
N PRO A 66 -11.09 20.94 -16.58
CA PRO A 66 -11.88 20.78 -15.36
C PRO A 66 -12.02 19.33 -14.89
N TYR A 67 -11.95 18.36 -15.81
CA TYR A 67 -11.99 16.93 -15.47
C TYR A 67 -10.76 16.45 -14.68
N LEU A 68 -9.64 17.16 -14.74
CA LEU A 68 -8.45 16.77 -14.01
C LEU A 68 -8.46 17.26 -12.55
N ILE A 69 -9.42 18.10 -12.15
CA ILE A 69 -9.65 18.45 -10.73
C ILE A 69 -9.88 17.19 -9.88
N PHE A 70 -10.37 16.10 -10.48
CA PHE A 70 -10.58 14.81 -9.81
C PHE A 70 -9.30 13.99 -9.62
N LEU A 71 -8.19 14.34 -10.29
CA LEU A 71 -6.96 13.56 -10.29
C LEU A 71 -6.34 13.34 -8.89
N PRO A 72 -6.34 14.33 -7.97
CA PRO A 72 -5.90 14.12 -6.58
C PRO A 72 -6.79 13.14 -5.81
N PHE A 73 -8.10 13.13 -6.09
CA PHE A 73 -9.03 12.20 -5.46
C PHE A 73 -8.84 10.78 -5.99
N ILE A 74 -8.61 10.62 -7.29
CA ILE A 74 -8.28 9.32 -7.88
C ILE A 74 -7.00 8.78 -7.24
N TRP A 75 -5.96 9.61 -7.13
CA TRP A 75 -4.69 9.25 -6.46
C TRP A 75 -4.90 8.82 -5.00
N LEU A 76 -5.69 9.56 -4.22
CA LEU A 76 -6.01 9.16 -2.85
C LEU A 76 -6.77 7.83 -2.80
N ILE A 77 -7.78 7.65 -3.65
CA ILE A 77 -8.58 6.40 -3.69
C ILE A 77 -7.69 5.21 -4.08
N THR A 78 -6.80 5.38 -5.06
CA THR A 78 -5.86 4.32 -5.45
C THR A 78 -4.88 3.99 -4.34
N LEU A 79 -4.35 4.98 -3.62
CA LEU A 79 -3.46 4.76 -2.49
C LEU A 79 -4.17 4.02 -1.33
N PHE A 80 -5.35 4.48 -0.94
CA PHE A 80 -6.15 3.84 0.11
C PHE A 80 -6.70 2.47 -0.29
N GLY A 81 -6.87 2.19 -1.58
CA GLY A 81 -7.22 0.85 -2.07
C GLY A 81 -6.02 -0.09 -2.16
N ALA A 82 -4.90 0.40 -2.72
CA ALA A 82 -3.73 -0.40 -3.02
C ALA A 82 -3.03 -0.91 -1.76
N ILE A 83 -2.85 -0.07 -0.76
CA ILE A 83 -2.13 -0.43 0.47
C ILE A 83 -2.80 -1.59 1.22
N PRO A 84 -4.09 -1.50 1.65
CA PRO A 84 -4.72 -2.58 2.41
C PRO A 84 -4.87 -3.84 1.57
N LEU A 85 -5.13 -3.72 0.27
CA LEU A 85 -5.23 -4.87 -0.62
C LEU A 85 -3.88 -5.58 -0.76
N THR A 86 -2.78 -4.83 -0.84
CA THR A 86 -1.41 -5.38 -0.87
C THR A 86 -1.08 -6.10 0.44
N ILE A 87 -1.40 -5.50 1.59
CA ILE A 87 -1.20 -6.12 2.91
C ILE A 87 -1.99 -7.43 2.99
N TYR A 88 -3.26 -7.42 2.59
CA TYR A 88 -4.10 -8.61 2.55
C TYR A 88 -3.51 -9.70 1.65
N CYS A 89 -3.08 -9.34 0.44
CA CYS A 89 -2.46 -10.25 -0.52
C CYS A 89 -1.20 -10.92 0.05
N ILE A 90 -0.33 -10.14 0.71
CA ILE A 90 0.89 -10.64 1.35
C ILE A 90 0.54 -11.59 2.49
N PHE A 91 -0.34 -11.15 3.39
CA PHE A 91 -0.74 -11.95 4.55
C PHE A 91 -1.35 -13.28 4.13
N HIS A 92 -2.29 -13.25 3.19
CA HIS A 92 -2.98 -14.44 2.69
C HIS A 92 -1.99 -15.40 2.01
N PHE A 93 -1.07 -14.88 1.19
CA PHE A 93 -0.03 -15.68 0.55
C PHE A 93 0.84 -16.43 1.58
N PHE A 94 1.33 -15.73 2.60
CA PHE A 94 2.15 -16.33 3.66
C PHE A 94 1.36 -17.33 4.50
N GLN A 95 0.11 -17.01 4.86
CA GLN A 95 -0.74 -17.89 5.66
C GLN A 95 -0.96 -19.22 4.95
N PHE A 96 -1.17 -19.17 3.64
CA PHE A 96 -1.41 -20.36 2.85
C PHE A 96 -0.14 -21.22 2.70
N HIS A 97 1.01 -20.60 2.42
CA HIS A 97 2.26 -21.34 2.23
C HIS A 97 2.97 -21.72 3.53
N ALA A 98 2.56 -21.17 4.68
CA ALA A 98 3.18 -21.46 5.98
C ALA A 98 3.09 -22.93 6.40
N HIS A 99 2.10 -23.67 5.90
CA HIS A 99 1.99 -25.10 6.21
C HIS A 99 3.05 -25.94 5.49
N ASP A 100 3.35 -25.59 4.23
CA ASP A 100 4.21 -26.39 3.35
C ASP A 100 5.65 -25.84 3.24
N ASN A 101 5.88 -24.58 3.64
CA ASN A 101 7.16 -23.90 3.49
C ASN A 101 7.58 -23.16 4.76
N ILE A 102 8.72 -23.58 5.33
CA ILE A 102 9.32 -22.97 6.53
C ILE A 102 9.62 -21.48 6.32
N LEU A 103 10.04 -21.06 5.12
CA LEU A 103 10.27 -19.65 4.83
C LEU A 103 8.99 -18.83 4.90
N ALA A 104 7.87 -19.40 4.45
CA ALA A 104 6.58 -18.75 4.54
C ALA A 104 6.07 -18.68 5.99
N MET A 105 6.33 -19.71 6.79
CA MET A 105 6.05 -19.72 8.22
C MET A 105 6.85 -18.63 8.96
N ILE A 106 8.14 -18.49 8.68
CA ILE A 106 8.99 -17.41 9.24
C ILE A 106 8.42 -16.04 8.82
N GLY A 107 8.05 -15.87 7.55
CA GLY A 107 7.42 -14.64 7.06
C GLY A 107 6.13 -14.29 7.80
N LEU A 108 5.27 -15.28 8.05
CA LEU A 108 4.04 -15.12 8.81
C LEU A 108 4.29 -14.69 10.27
N ILE A 109 5.27 -15.31 10.94
CA ILE A 109 5.66 -14.97 12.31
C ILE A 109 6.13 -13.52 12.39
N ILE A 110 6.93 -13.06 11.41
CA ILE A 110 7.38 -11.67 11.32
C ILE A 110 6.18 -10.73 11.19
N ILE A 111 5.23 -11.04 10.30
CA ILE A 111 4.02 -10.21 10.10
C ILE A 111 3.21 -10.10 11.41
N TYR A 112 2.94 -11.23 12.08
CA TYR A 112 2.21 -11.21 13.36
C TYR A 112 2.96 -10.44 14.46
N THR A 113 4.29 -10.58 14.52
CA THR A 113 5.10 -9.86 15.50
C THR A 113 5.02 -8.35 15.28
N LEU A 114 5.12 -7.90 14.03
CA LEU A 114 4.96 -6.49 13.68
C LEU A 114 3.56 -5.96 14.02
N LEU A 115 2.51 -6.73 13.74
CA LEU A 115 1.13 -6.36 14.05
C LEU A 115 0.90 -6.24 15.56
N ALA A 116 1.46 -7.16 16.36
CA ALA A 116 1.39 -7.11 17.81
C ALA A 116 2.10 -5.88 18.38
N LEU A 117 3.32 -5.58 17.90
CA LEU A 117 4.06 -4.38 18.31
C LEU A 117 3.31 -3.10 17.95
N PHE A 118 2.73 -3.03 16.75
CA PHE A 118 1.92 -1.88 16.34
C PHE A 118 0.68 -1.72 17.24
N SER A 119 -0.01 -2.81 17.58
CA SER A 119 -1.15 -2.77 18.50
C SER A 119 -0.77 -2.28 19.90
N ILE A 120 0.38 -2.72 20.44
CA ILE A 120 0.90 -2.26 21.73
C ILE A 120 1.20 -0.76 21.68
N TYR A 121 1.81 -0.30 20.59
CA TYR A 121 2.11 1.12 20.38
C TYR A 121 0.83 1.98 20.31
N CYS A 122 -0.19 1.54 19.60
CA CYS A 122 -1.49 2.23 19.54
C CYS A 122 -2.14 2.33 20.93
N LEU A 123 -2.11 1.24 21.72
CA LEU A 123 -2.61 1.25 23.10
C LEU A 123 -1.86 2.24 23.99
N PHE A 124 -0.53 2.30 23.85
CA PHE A 124 0.30 3.26 24.59
C PHE A 124 -0.10 4.71 24.28
N ILE A 125 -0.25 5.07 22.99
CA ILE A 125 -0.70 6.41 22.59
C ILE A 125 -2.10 6.70 23.12
N PHE A 126 -3.00 5.74 23.05
CA PHE A 126 -4.38 5.91 23.51
C PHE A 126 -4.43 6.21 25.02
N ILE A 127 -3.68 5.44 25.84
CA ILE A 127 -3.58 5.68 27.27
C ILE A 127 -2.93 7.04 27.57
N ALA A 128 -1.85 7.39 26.87
CA ALA A 128 -1.19 8.69 27.02
C ALA A 128 -2.13 9.86 26.68
N GLY A 129 -2.94 9.72 25.62
CA GLY A 129 -3.96 10.68 25.24
C GLY A 129 -5.04 10.86 26.32
N ILE A 130 -5.54 9.77 26.89
CA ILE A 130 -6.51 9.82 28.00
C ILE A 130 -5.90 10.51 29.23
N LEU A 131 -4.66 10.19 29.58
CA LEU A 131 -3.97 10.82 30.71
C LEU A 131 -3.76 12.33 30.49
N SER A 132 -3.43 12.74 29.26
CA SER A 132 -3.30 14.16 28.89
C SER A 132 -4.60 14.95 29.01
N LEU A 133 -5.76 14.30 28.81
CA LEU A 133 -7.08 14.93 28.98
C LEU A 133 -7.47 15.10 30.45
N LYS A 134 -6.85 14.33 31.36
CA LYS A 134 -7.12 14.43 32.80
C LYS A 134 -6.34 15.55 33.49
N SER A 135 -5.30 16.07 32.84
CA SER A 135 -4.40 17.10 33.39
C SER A 135 -4.65 18.53 32.89
N GLY A 136 -5.68 18.74 32.07
CA GLY A 136 -6.16 20.06 31.63
C GLY A 136 -7.54 20.36 32.18
#